data_AF-A0A1H9A4R9-F1
#
_entry.id   AF-A0A1H9A4R9-F1
#
_cell.length_a   1.000
_cell.length_b   1.000
_cell.length_c   1.000
_cell.angle_alpha   90.00
_cell.angle_beta   90.00
_cell.angle_gamma   90.00
#
_symmetry.space_group_name_H-M   'P 1'
#
loop_
_entity.id
_entity.type
_entity.pdbx_description
1 polymer ?
#
loop_
_entity_poly.entity_id
_entity_poly.type
_entity_poly.pdbx_seq_one_letter_code
_entity_poly.pdbx_strand_id
1 'polypeptide(L)'
;MHQRGWRTAFTVGERVRAWAALVGVIERGYGDDVHEYTNDLYCRNWLHEAWLLLDDHVVQLWTPQIKALDDRYEAATIDDDGQALGRFHELPGLDLWWWRRHPRILTGHLGRSLRSAGAVGTDPDAA
;
A
#
# COMPACT_ATOMS: atom_id res chain seq x y z
N MET A 1 -1.24 18.53 -33.18
CA MET A 1 -2.51 18.07 -32.58
C MET A 1 -2.26 16.77 -31.83
N HIS A 2 -2.23 16.81 -30.50
CA HIS A 2 -2.48 15.63 -29.66
C HIS A 2 -3.66 15.97 -28.75
N GLN A 3 -4.87 15.86 -29.32
CA GLN A 3 -6.11 15.88 -28.56
C GLN A 3 -6.30 14.49 -27.94
N ARG A 4 -5.94 14.34 -26.66
CA ARG A 4 -6.49 13.34 -25.73
C ARG A 4 -6.00 13.67 -24.31
N GLY A 5 -6.46 14.81 -23.82
CA GLY A 5 -6.56 15.04 -22.39
C GLY A 5 -7.80 14.33 -21.88
N TRP A 6 -7.62 13.28 -21.07
CA TRP A 6 -8.33 13.07 -19.80
C TRP A 6 -7.75 11.83 -19.11
N ARG A 7 -7.51 11.98 -17.80
CA ARG A 7 -7.08 10.95 -16.87
C ARG A 7 -7.88 9.67 -17.08
N THR A 8 -7.21 8.52 -17.10
CA THR A 8 -7.85 7.22 -16.93
C THR A 8 -8.67 7.26 -15.64
N ALA A 9 -9.99 7.33 -15.75
CA ALA A 9 -10.85 7.19 -14.59
C ALA A 9 -10.71 5.75 -14.10
N PHE A 10 -10.18 5.55 -12.90
CA PHE A 10 -10.08 4.23 -12.30
C PHE A 10 -11.44 3.83 -11.74
N THR A 11 -11.78 2.56 -11.89
CA THR A 11 -12.94 1.94 -11.24
C THR A 11 -12.55 1.39 -9.88
N VAL A 12 -13.54 1.23 -8.98
CA VAL A 12 -13.35 0.57 -7.67
C VAL A 12 -12.74 -0.82 -7.86
N GLY A 13 -13.27 -1.60 -8.81
CA GLY A 13 -12.77 -2.96 -9.08
C GLY A 13 -11.31 -2.99 -9.53
N GLU A 14 -10.85 -2.02 -10.32
CA GLU A 14 -9.43 -1.92 -10.70
C GLU A 14 -8.55 -1.59 -9.49
N ARG A 15 -9.00 -0.70 -8.62
CA ARG A 15 -8.22 -0.32 -7.43
C ARG A 15 -8.21 -1.38 -6.35
N VAL A 16 -9.30 -2.15 -6.19
CA VAL A 16 -9.31 -3.36 -5.36
C VAL A 16 -8.34 -4.41 -5.91
N ARG A 17 -8.27 -4.61 -7.24
CA ARG A 17 -7.29 -5.52 -7.84
C ARG A 17 -5.85 -5.05 -7.65
N ALA A 18 -5.60 -3.75 -7.80
CA ALA A 18 -4.28 -3.18 -7.51
C ALA A 18 -3.88 -3.39 -6.04
N TRP A 19 -4.81 -3.15 -5.11
CA TRP A 19 -4.57 -3.40 -3.69
C TRP A 19 -4.29 -4.88 -3.42
N ALA A 20 -5.09 -5.79 -3.99
CA ALA A 20 -4.86 -7.22 -3.87
C ALA A 20 -3.51 -7.68 -4.42
N ALA A 21 -3.08 -7.11 -5.56
CA ALA A 21 -1.78 -7.40 -6.16
C ALA A 21 -0.64 -6.94 -5.26
N LEU A 22 -0.71 -5.70 -4.77
CA LEU A 22 0.28 -5.13 -3.85
C LEU A 22 0.39 -5.95 -2.56
N VAL A 23 -0.72 -6.23 -1.89
CA VAL A 23 -0.75 -7.06 -0.67
C VAL A 23 -0.09 -8.41 -0.92
N GLY A 24 -0.41 -9.06 -2.05
CA GLY A 24 0.21 -10.32 -2.43
C GLY A 24 1.73 -10.21 -2.62
N VAL A 25 2.24 -9.12 -3.18
CA VAL A 25 3.70 -8.90 -3.32
C VAL A 25 4.34 -8.68 -1.95
N ILE A 26 3.73 -7.86 -1.08
CA ILE A 26 4.23 -7.57 0.27
C ILE A 26 4.33 -8.86 1.11
N GLU A 27 3.33 -9.73 1.03
CA GLU A 27 3.32 -11.04 1.72
C GLU A 27 4.51 -11.93 1.34
N ARG A 28 5.07 -11.77 0.14
CA ARG A 28 6.23 -12.53 -0.35
C ARG A 28 7.56 -11.78 -0.20
N GLY A 29 7.52 -10.53 0.24
CA GLY A 29 8.64 -9.60 0.21
C GLY A 29 8.62 -8.74 -1.05
N TYR A 30 8.32 -7.45 -0.87
CA TYR A 30 8.35 -6.45 -1.94
C TYR A 30 9.80 -6.06 -2.25
N GLY A 31 10.28 -6.38 -3.45
CA GLY A 31 11.69 -6.31 -3.81
C GLY A 31 12.14 -5.05 -4.57
N ASP A 32 11.21 -4.30 -5.14
CA ASP A 32 11.50 -3.05 -5.86
C ASP A 32 11.90 -1.93 -4.88
N ASP A 33 12.05 -0.70 -5.36
CA ASP A 33 12.52 0.41 -4.52
C ASP A 33 11.40 1.10 -3.71
N VAL A 34 11.81 2.03 -2.85
CA VAL A 34 10.88 2.73 -1.95
C VAL A 34 9.92 3.67 -2.70
N HIS A 35 10.33 4.23 -3.83
CA HIS A 35 9.45 5.10 -4.62
C HIS A 35 8.34 4.28 -5.28
N GLU A 36 8.68 3.14 -5.88
CA GLU A 36 7.68 2.21 -6.43
C GLU A 36 6.72 1.71 -5.34
N TYR A 37 7.24 1.31 -4.18
CA TYR A 37 6.41 0.89 -3.04
C TYR A 37 5.41 1.97 -2.61
N THR A 38 5.89 3.21 -2.44
CA THR A 38 5.01 4.32 -2.05
C THR A 38 4.01 4.69 -3.15
N ASN A 39 4.40 4.58 -4.42
CA ASN A 39 3.49 4.79 -5.55
C ASN A 39 2.38 3.73 -5.59
N ASP A 40 2.71 2.46 -5.35
CA ASP A 40 1.72 1.38 -5.30
C ASP A 40 0.73 1.56 -4.14
N LEU A 41 1.18 2.05 -2.97
CA LEU A 41 0.31 2.33 -1.82
C LEU A 41 -0.82 3.32 -2.13
N TYR A 42 -0.66 4.22 -3.12
CA TYR A 42 -1.71 5.16 -3.50
C TYR A 42 -3.00 4.49 -4.00
N CYS A 43 -2.96 3.21 -4.41
CA CYS A 43 -4.21 2.51 -4.73
C CYS A 43 -5.15 2.43 -3.51
N ARG A 44 -4.63 2.33 -2.29
CA ARG A 44 -5.42 2.30 -1.06
C ARG A 44 -5.90 3.69 -0.64
N ASN A 45 -5.12 4.74 -0.93
CA ASN A 45 -5.56 6.14 -0.79
C ASN A 45 -6.77 6.41 -1.69
N TRP A 46 -6.67 6.01 -2.95
CA TRP A 46 -7.77 6.16 -3.90
C TRP A 46 -9.03 5.46 -3.41
N LEU A 47 -8.91 4.22 -2.89
CA LEU A 47 -10.07 3.50 -2.34
C LEU A 47 -10.69 4.22 -1.14
N HIS A 48 -9.87 4.81 -0.27
CA HIS A 48 -10.36 5.59 0.87
C HIS A 48 -11.12 6.85 0.43
N GLU A 49 -10.55 7.62 -0.48
CA GLU A 49 -11.16 8.85 -1.01
C GLU A 49 -12.44 8.53 -1.79
N ALA A 50 -12.41 7.50 -2.64
CA ALA A 50 -13.57 7.07 -3.41
C ALA A 50 -14.72 6.65 -2.48
N TRP A 51 -14.42 6.00 -1.35
CA TRP A 51 -15.42 5.48 -0.42
C TRP A 51 -16.43 6.52 0.06
N LEU A 52 -15.99 7.77 0.22
CA LEU A 52 -16.82 8.89 0.66
C LEU A 52 -17.87 9.33 -0.37
N LEU A 53 -17.72 8.89 -1.62
CA LEU A 53 -18.54 9.31 -2.76
C LEU A 53 -19.42 8.18 -3.30
N LEU A 54 -19.26 6.95 -2.81
CA LEU A 54 -19.99 5.78 -3.31
C LEU A 54 -21.35 5.65 -2.63
N ASP A 55 -22.32 5.12 -3.37
CA ASP A 55 -23.61 4.74 -2.80
C ASP A 55 -23.51 3.49 -1.92
N ASP A 56 -24.50 3.33 -1.02
CA ASP A 56 -24.53 2.25 -0.03
C ASP A 56 -24.42 0.86 -0.65
N HIS A 57 -25.00 0.63 -1.84
CA HIS A 57 -24.97 -0.69 -2.47
C HIS A 57 -23.55 -1.04 -2.92
N VAL A 58 -22.83 -0.10 -3.54
CA VAL A 58 -21.42 -0.31 -3.93
C VAL A 58 -20.52 -0.48 -2.70
N VAL A 59 -20.76 0.31 -1.64
CA VAL A 59 -20.03 0.15 -0.37
C VAL A 59 -20.25 -1.24 0.23
N GLN A 60 -21.49 -1.71 0.32
CA GLN A 60 -21.81 -3.04 0.83
C GLN A 60 -21.18 -4.17 0.01
N LEU A 61 -21.17 -4.02 -1.31
CA LEU A 61 -20.57 -5.01 -2.22
C LEU A 61 -19.07 -5.20 -1.98
N TRP A 62 -18.32 -4.11 -1.81
CA TRP A 62 -16.85 -4.15 -1.78
C TRP A 62 -16.24 -4.16 -0.37
N THR A 63 -16.99 -3.74 0.67
CA THR A 63 -16.50 -3.72 2.07
C THR A 63 -15.87 -5.04 2.50
N PRO A 64 -16.50 -6.21 2.31
CA PRO A 64 -15.93 -7.47 2.80
C PRO A 64 -14.58 -7.79 2.15
N GLN A 65 -14.43 -7.51 0.85
CA GLN A 65 -13.21 -7.80 0.12
C GLN A 65 -12.07 -6.84 0.52
N ILE A 66 -12.36 -5.55 0.66
CA ILE A 66 -11.34 -4.58 1.10
C ILE A 66 -10.91 -4.87 2.53
N LYS A 67 -11.85 -5.19 3.43
CA LYS A 67 -11.51 -5.58 4.80
C LYS A 67 -10.58 -6.80 4.82
N ALA A 68 -10.88 -7.83 4.03
CA ALA A 68 -10.02 -9.01 3.97
C ALA A 68 -8.61 -8.70 3.43
N LEU A 69 -8.48 -7.74 2.51
CA LEU A 69 -7.18 -7.27 2.03
C LEU A 69 -6.44 -6.41 3.06
N ASP A 70 -7.16 -5.56 3.79
CA ASP A 70 -6.62 -4.74 4.88
C ASP A 70 -6.12 -5.63 6.03
N ASP A 71 -6.87 -6.67 6.43
CA ASP A 71 -6.46 -7.65 7.44
C ASP A 71 -5.16 -8.38 7.01
N ARG A 72 -5.03 -8.72 5.71
CA ARG A 72 -3.83 -9.34 5.13
C ARG A 72 -2.65 -8.38 5.09
N TYR A 73 -2.88 -7.13 4.69
CA TYR A 73 -1.85 -6.09 4.69
C TYR A 73 -1.32 -5.86 6.10
N GLU A 74 -2.21 -5.73 7.08
CA GLU A 74 -1.85 -5.56 8.49
C GLU A 74 -1.00 -6.74 8.97
N ALA A 75 -1.43 -7.97 8.63
CA ALA A 75 -0.68 -9.18 8.94
C ALA A 75 0.67 -9.27 8.22
N ALA A 76 0.85 -8.67 7.04
CA ALA A 76 2.10 -8.71 6.28
C ALA A 76 3.06 -7.55 6.59
N THR A 77 2.64 -6.60 7.43
CA THR A 77 3.39 -5.38 7.76
C THR A 77 3.64 -5.25 9.26
N ILE A 78 4.50 -4.31 9.64
CA ILE A 78 4.77 -3.92 11.03
C ILE A 78 4.40 -2.46 11.17
N ASP A 79 3.68 -2.12 12.24
CA ASP A 79 3.41 -0.74 12.62
C ASP A 79 4.64 -0.14 13.28
N ASP A 80 5.11 0.97 12.74
CA ASP A 80 6.22 1.74 13.28
C ASP A 80 5.88 3.23 13.38
N ASP A 81 4.58 3.57 13.40
CA ASP A 81 4.05 4.94 13.33
C ASP A 81 4.52 5.71 12.07
N GLY A 82 4.97 4.99 11.05
CA GLY A 82 5.52 5.52 9.80
C GLY A 82 6.95 6.01 9.92
N GLN A 83 7.68 5.66 10.98
CA GLN A 83 9.05 6.12 11.18
C GLN A 83 9.99 5.76 10.03
N ALA A 84 9.90 4.54 9.50
CA ALA A 84 10.77 4.08 8.41
C ALA A 84 10.38 4.70 7.07
N LEU A 85 9.09 4.64 6.70
CA LEU A 85 8.63 5.21 5.42
C LEU A 85 8.73 6.74 5.39
N GLY A 86 8.51 7.41 6.53
CA GLY A 86 8.61 8.86 6.67
C GLY A 86 9.99 9.44 6.39
N ARG A 87 11.03 8.60 6.33
CA ARG A 87 12.38 9.03 5.88
C ARG A 87 12.47 9.25 4.37
N PHE A 88 11.58 8.65 3.59
CA PHE A 88 11.64 8.65 2.12
C PHE A 88 10.45 9.34 1.47
N HIS A 89 9.30 9.39 2.17
CA HIS A 89 8.07 9.97 1.65
C HIS A 89 7.34 10.76 2.73
N GLU A 90 6.86 11.95 2.41
CA GLU A 90 6.01 12.72 3.33
C GLU A 90 4.73 11.93 3.60
N LEU A 91 4.50 11.57 4.85
CA LEU A 91 3.35 10.74 5.19
C LEU A 91 2.08 11.58 5.11
N PRO A 92 1.05 11.09 4.41
CA PRO A 92 -0.25 11.74 4.44
C PRO A 92 -0.90 11.63 5.83
N GLY A 93 -2.09 12.22 5.97
CA GLY A 93 -2.82 12.39 7.24
C GLY A 93 -2.87 11.14 8.13
N LEU A 94 -3.07 11.36 9.44
CA LEU A 94 -3.06 10.30 10.47
C LEU A 94 -4.12 9.20 10.25
N ASP A 95 -5.16 9.50 9.47
CA ASP A 95 -6.25 8.62 9.07
C ASP A 95 -5.84 7.54 8.06
N LEU A 96 -4.71 7.69 7.36
CA LEU A 96 -4.23 6.72 6.38
C LEU A 96 -3.23 5.73 7.01
N TRP A 97 -3.75 4.92 7.94
CA TRP A 97 -2.97 3.99 8.80
C TRP A 97 -2.01 3.07 8.05
N TRP A 98 -2.30 2.69 6.79
CA TRP A 98 -1.41 1.81 6.01
C TRP A 98 -0.06 2.46 5.70
N TRP A 99 0.05 3.80 5.71
CA TRP A 99 1.32 4.54 5.59
C TRP A 99 2.18 4.52 6.86
N ARG A 100 1.60 4.11 7.99
CA ARG A 100 2.30 4.02 9.28
C ARG A 100 2.99 2.68 9.49
N ARG A 101 3.13 1.91 8.39
CA ARG A 101 3.54 0.52 8.42
C ARG A 101 4.50 0.21 7.31
N HIS A 102 5.44 -0.69 7.55
CA HIS A 102 6.38 -1.19 6.54
C HIS A 102 6.27 -2.72 6.38
N PRO A 103 6.69 -3.30 5.24
CA PRO A 103 6.68 -4.74 5.02
C PRO A 103 7.45 -5.51 6.09
N ARG A 104 6.87 -6.61 6.60
CA ARG A 104 7.55 -7.46 7.58
C ARG A 104 8.75 -8.19 6.97
N ILE A 105 8.63 -8.65 5.72
CA ILE A 105 9.71 -9.30 4.99
C ILE A 105 10.48 -8.20 4.26
N LEU A 106 11.71 -7.95 4.72
CA LEU A 106 12.57 -6.91 4.17
C LEU A 106 13.51 -7.55 3.13
N THR A 107 13.18 -7.42 1.85
CA THR A 107 14.00 -7.97 0.75
C THR A 107 14.28 -6.90 -0.31
N GLY A 108 15.21 -7.19 -1.21
CA GLY A 108 15.50 -6.34 -2.37
C GLY A 108 15.92 -4.91 -2.01
N HIS A 109 15.56 -3.96 -2.88
CA HIS A 109 15.93 -2.56 -2.72
C HIS A 109 15.17 -1.89 -1.57
N LEU A 110 13.85 -2.09 -1.49
CA LEU A 110 13.01 -1.57 -0.42
C LEU A 110 13.52 -2.03 0.95
N GLY A 111 13.79 -3.33 1.12
CA GLY A 111 14.26 -3.89 2.38
C GLY A 111 15.57 -3.24 2.87
N ARG A 112 16.53 -3.01 1.96
CA ARG A 112 17.78 -2.31 2.31
C ARG A 112 17.52 -0.87 2.75
N SER A 113 16.69 -0.13 2.00
CA SER A 113 16.33 1.25 2.34
C SER A 113 15.64 1.33 3.71
N LEU A 114 14.63 0.50 3.95
CA LEU A 114 13.90 0.49 5.22
C LEU A 114 14.79 0.11 6.40
N ARG A 115 15.67 -0.89 6.27
CA ARG A 115 16.66 -1.22 7.32
C ARG A 115 17.58 -0.04 7.63
N SER A 116 18.05 0.67 6.59
CA SER A 116 18.87 1.87 6.79
C SER A 116 18.14 3.00 7.53
N ALA A 117 16.81 3.02 7.42
CA ALA A 117 15.93 3.94 8.15
C ALA A 117 15.56 3.45 9.57
N GLY A 118 16.05 2.27 9.99
CA GLY A 118 15.79 1.70 11.31
C GLY A 118 14.64 0.67 11.36
N ALA A 119 14.07 0.29 10.22
CA ALA A 119 13.02 -0.72 10.18
C ALA A 119 13.52 -2.08 10.65
N VAL A 120 12.74 -2.73 11.50
CA VAL A 120 12.94 -4.11 11.93
C VAL A 120 12.00 -5.02 11.14
N GLY A 121 12.50 -6.16 10.69
CA GLY A 121 11.73 -7.13 9.93
C GLY A 121 12.54 -8.41 9.68
N THR A 122 11.90 -9.40 9.08
CA THR A 122 12.53 -10.67 8.74
C THR A 122 13.39 -10.51 7.49
N ASP A 123 14.62 -11.01 7.52
CA ASP A 123 15.50 -11.08 6.36
C ASP A 123 15.47 -12.51 5.79
N PRO A 124 14.92 -12.72 4.58
CA PRO A 124 14.90 -14.04 3.98
C PRO A 124 16.30 -14.56 3.61
N ASP A 125 17.31 -13.67 3.49
CA ASP A 125 18.68 -14.03 3.11
C ASP A 125 19.62 -14.24 4.32
N ALA A 126 19.13 -14.11 5.55
CA ALA A 126 19.94 -14.21 6.78
C ALA A 126 19.89 -15.59 7.47
N ALA A 127 19.43 -16.64 6.75
CA ALA A 127 19.35 -18.02 7.25
C ALA A 127 20.57 -18.88 6.86
#